data_AF-A0A7S3RI77-F1
#
_entry.id   AF-A0A7S3RI77-F1
#
_cell.length_a   1.000
_cell.length_b   1.000
_cell.length_c   1.000
_cell.angle_alpha   90.00
_cell.angle_beta   90.00
_cell.angle_gamma   90.00
#
_symmetry.space_group_name_H-M   'P 1'
#
loop_
_entity.id
_entity.type
_entity.pdbx_description
1 polymer ?
#
loop_
_entity_poly.entity_id
_entity_poly.type
_entity_poly.pdbx_seq_one_letter_code
_entity_poly.pdbx_strand_id
1 'polypeptide(L)'
;ERSLWVNASCTLVALAHTHMTTAAALVTLGLAFTAPASRLAPPRVSSARMMCAAVMPETPPALESDCGFDHVPLSIALQSGDFLEADQITRDALIKLAGDSAVSRGYVYFAEVPNLPEADLATIERLWLAYSGGKFGYSVQVKALQSKKVNNNLEKLFDKIGWRNEKGQLLRWLPEKANNEFIYELDAAPEGHLPLTNTLRGQQLITALFKHPVWARDEFQ
;
A
#
# COMPACT_ATOMS: atom_id res chain seq x y z
N GLU A 1 -25.78 0.79 31.10
CA GLU A 1 -27.20 1.21 31.06
C GLU A 1 -27.32 2.68 31.47
N ARG A 2 -27.78 3.54 30.56
CA ARG A 2 -28.61 4.74 30.79
C ARG A 2 -28.61 5.57 29.51
N SER A 3 -29.54 5.22 28.64
CA SER A 3 -30.09 6.09 27.61
C SER A 3 -30.98 7.14 28.29
N LEU A 4 -30.86 8.40 27.90
CA LEU A 4 -31.93 9.39 28.09
C LEU A 4 -32.10 10.17 26.78
N TRP A 5 -33.29 9.98 26.22
CA TRP A 5 -33.90 10.66 25.09
C TRP A 5 -34.76 11.83 25.62
N VAL A 6 -35.21 12.69 24.68
CA VAL A 6 -36.51 13.43 24.69
C VAL A 6 -36.55 14.68 25.61
N ASN A 7 -37.11 15.85 25.29
CA ASN A 7 -37.84 16.43 24.14
C ASN A 7 -37.88 17.97 24.35
N ALA A 8 -37.79 18.79 23.29
CA ALA A 8 -38.85 19.57 22.63
C ALA A 8 -39.47 20.77 23.39
N SER A 9 -39.48 21.96 22.75
CA SER A 9 -40.70 22.73 22.34
C SER A 9 -40.49 24.25 22.26
N CYS A 10 -41.04 24.86 21.18
CA CYS A 10 -41.84 26.11 21.08
C CYS A 10 -41.27 27.46 21.63
N THR A 11 -41.49 28.67 21.07
CA THR A 11 -42.43 29.23 20.08
C THR A 11 -42.02 30.69 19.77
N LEU A 12 -42.13 31.10 18.48
CA LEU A 12 -42.80 32.28 17.89
C LEU A 12 -42.63 33.76 18.38
N VAL A 13 -42.67 34.68 17.39
CA VAL A 13 -43.26 36.05 17.27
C VAL A 13 -42.30 36.97 16.46
N ALA A 14 -42.57 37.26 15.18
CA ALA A 14 -43.27 38.45 14.59
C ALA A 14 -42.48 39.78 14.78
N LEU A 15 -42.45 40.82 13.94
CA LEU A 15 -43.00 41.22 12.65
C LEU A 15 -42.32 42.59 12.36
N ALA A 16 -41.97 42.95 11.12
CA ALA A 16 -42.01 44.36 10.66
C ALA A 16 -41.72 44.48 9.15
N HIS A 17 -42.67 45.07 8.44
CA HIS A 17 -42.62 45.47 7.04
C HIS A 17 -41.88 46.82 6.88
N THR A 18 -41.38 47.15 5.68
CA THR A 18 -41.95 48.20 4.78
C THR A 18 -41.02 48.66 3.64
N HIS A 19 -41.60 48.68 2.43
CA HIS A 19 -41.51 49.61 1.29
C HIS A 19 -40.14 50.02 0.69
N MET A 20 -39.83 49.68 -0.58
CA MET A 20 -40.31 50.24 -1.86
C MET A 20 -39.35 51.34 -2.40
N THR A 21 -38.78 51.14 -3.59
CA THR A 21 -38.60 52.20 -4.62
C THR A 21 -38.00 51.64 -5.91
N THR A 22 -38.53 52.14 -7.03
CA THR A 22 -38.29 51.83 -8.44
C THR A 22 -37.52 52.95 -9.14
N ALA A 23 -36.68 52.63 -10.14
CA ALA A 23 -36.36 53.47 -11.32
C ALA A 23 -35.47 52.62 -12.27
N ALA A 24 -35.85 52.25 -13.50
CA ALA A 24 -36.14 53.00 -14.72
C ALA A 24 -34.90 53.62 -15.43
N ALA A 25 -34.62 53.03 -16.61
CA ALA A 25 -34.40 53.70 -17.91
C ALA A 25 -32.99 54.11 -18.44
N LEU A 26 -32.74 53.58 -19.64
CA LEU A 26 -32.17 54.18 -20.88
C LEU A 26 -30.65 54.18 -21.19
N VAL A 27 -30.33 53.32 -22.18
CA VAL A 27 -29.62 53.55 -23.46
C VAL A 27 -28.39 54.47 -23.49
N THR A 28 -27.24 53.91 -23.87
CA THR A 28 -26.33 54.56 -24.81
C THR A 28 -25.66 53.56 -25.75
N LEU A 29 -25.52 54.05 -26.97
CA LEU A 29 -25.03 53.48 -28.21
C LEU A 29 -23.49 53.48 -28.23
N GLY A 30 -22.84 52.47 -28.82
CA GLY A 30 -21.54 52.71 -29.46
C GLY A 30 -20.51 51.59 -29.44
N LEU A 31 -20.03 51.32 -30.66
CA LEU A 31 -18.72 50.79 -31.06
C LEU A 31 -18.56 49.27 -31.13
N ALA A 32 -18.70 48.80 -32.38
CA ALA A 32 -18.17 47.57 -32.90
C ALA A 32 -16.67 47.44 -32.57
N PHE A 33 -16.31 46.37 -31.87
CA PHE A 33 -14.94 45.88 -31.79
C PHE A 33 -14.89 44.52 -32.47
N THR A 34 -14.31 44.49 -33.66
CA THR A 34 -14.01 43.27 -34.41
C THR A 34 -12.82 42.58 -33.76
N ALA A 35 -13.09 41.57 -32.92
CA ALA A 35 -12.06 40.68 -32.41
C ALA A 35 -11.74 39.58 -33.46
N PRO A 36 -10.47 39.23 -33.68
CA PRO A 36 -10.09 38.23 -34.66
C PRO A 36 -10.44 36.84 -34.16
N ALA A 37 -10.84 35.97 -35.10
CA ALA A 37 -11.14 34.57 -34.85
C ALA A 37 -9.92 33.83 -34.28
N SER A 38 -9.91 33.63 -32.96
CA SER A 38 -9.06 32.63 -32.32
C SER A 38 -9.46 31.26 -32.85
N ARG A 39 -8.56 30.64 -33.62
CA ARG A 39 -8.68 29.25 -34.03
C ARG A 39 -8.83 28.39 -32.77
N LEU A 40 -10.01 27.80 -32.59
CA LEU A 40 -10.20 26.70 -31.67
C LEU A 40 -9.32 25.54 -32.14
N ALA A 41 -8.19 25.35 -31.47
CA ALA A 41 -7.45 24.10 -31.57
C ALA A 41 -8.39 22.98 -31.08
N PRO A 42 -8.44 21.82 -31.76
CA PRO A 42 -9.21 20.70 -31.24
C PRO A 42 -8.66 20.33 -29.85
N PRO A 43 -9.50 19.91 -28.90
CA PRO A 43 -9.00 19.37 -27.66
C PRO A 43 -8.07 18.21 -28.04
N ARG A 44 -6.78 18.39 -27.72
CA ARG A 44 -5.81 17.30 -27.77
C ARG A 44 -6.29 16.33 -26.72
N VAL A 45 -7.09 15.35 -27.12
CA VAL A 45 -7.44 14.20 -26.30
C VAL A 45 -6.08 13.62 -25.89
N SER A 46 -5.72 13.84 -24.63
CA SER A 46 -4.55 13.23 -24.01
C SER A 46 -4.87 11.75 -23.88
N SER A 47 -4.70 11.06 -25.01
CA SER A 47 -4.84 9.62 -25.12
C SER A 47 -3.61 9.02 -24.45
N ALA A 48 -3.79 8.64 -23.19
CA ALA A 48 -3.30 7.42 -22.56
C ALA A 48 -3.37 7.61 -21.04
N ARG A 49 -4.60 7.57 -20.50
CA ARG A 49 -4.77 6.99 -19.17
C ARG A 49 -4.50 5.50 -19.37
N MET A 50 -3.24 5.11 -19.24
CA MET A 50 -2.87 3.71 -19.18
C MET A 50 -3.42 3.21 -17.84
N MET A 51 -4.64 2.67 -17.89
CA MET A 51 -5.18 1.89 -16.78
C MET A 51 -4.25 0.70 -16.63
N CYS A 52 -3.45 0.68 -15.56
CA CYS A 52 -2.91 -0.56 -15.03
C CYS A 52 -4.12 -1.35 -14.52
N ALA A 53 -4.76 -2.09 -15.43
CA ALA A 53 -5.53 -3.24 -15.02
C ALA A 53 -4.56 -4.12 -14.24
N ALA A 54 -4.96 -4.56 -13.04
CA ALA A 54 -4.21 -5.54 -12.27
C ALA A 54 -3.76 -6.65 -13.23
N VAL A 55 -2.45 -6.75 -13.47
CA VAL A 55 -1.89 -7.80 -14.31
C VAL A 55 -2.02 -9.06 -13.49
N MET A 56 -3.18 -9.71 -13.61
CA MET A 56 -3.36 -11.03 -13.04
C MET A 56 -2.49 -11.98 -13.85
N PRO A 57 -1.70 -12.85 -13.20
CA PRO A 57 -0.90 -13.82 -13.92
C PRO A 57 -1.83 -14.75 -14.70
N GLU A 58 -1.52 -14.99 -15.98
CA GLU A 58 -2.26 -15.91 -16.88
C GLU A 58 -2.32 -17.33 -16.31
N THR A 59 -1.38 -17.72 -15.44
CA THR A 59 -1.37 -18.99 -14.72
C THR A 59 -0.99 -18.74 -13.26
N PRO A 60 -1.78 -19.22 -12.28
CA PRO A 60 -1.46 -19.03 -10.87
C PRO A 60 -0.13 -19.70 -10.51
N PRO A 61 0.69 -19.09 -9.64
CA PRO A 61 1.95 -19.68 -9.18
C PRO A 61 1.74 -21.04 -8.50
N ALA A 62 2.74 -21.91 -8.63
CA ALA A 62 2.74 -23.19 -7.91
C ALA A 62 2.85 -22.97 -6.40
N LEU A 63 2.01 -23.67 -5.63
CA LEU A 63 1.97 -23.63 -4.16
C LEU A 63 2.82 -24.75 -3.57
N GLU A 64 4.14 -24.67 -3.76
CA GLU A 64 5.08 -25.68 -3.25
C GLU A 64 5.36 -25.45 -1.76
N SER A 65 5.59 -26.53 -1.02
CA SER A 65 5.93 -26.49 0.40
C SER A 65 6.77 -27.70 0.78
N ASP A 66 7.84 -27.48 1.55
CA ASP A 66 8.69 -28.55 2.07
C ASP A 66 8.11 -29.15 3.36
N CYS A 67 7.29 -28.38 4.09
CA CYS A 67 6.70 -28.78 5.36
C CYS A 67 5.18 -28.96 5.32
N GLY A 68 4.55 -28.93 4.14
CA GLY A 68 3.10 -29.06 3.97
C GLY A 68 2.31 -27.84 4.50
N PHE A 69 2.90 -26.66 4.49
CA PHE A 69 2.25 -25.41 4.86
C PHE A 69 1.18 -25.02 3.83
N ASP A 70 0.03 -24.58 4.31
CA ASP A 70 -1.07 -24.15 3.46
C ASP A 70 -0.90 -22.67 3.03
N HIS A 71 -0.50 -22.46 1.78
CA HIS A 71 -0.35 -21.15 1.15
C HIS A 71 -1.62 -20.62 0.49
N VAL A 72 -2.72 -21.40 0.48
CA VAL A 72 -3.98 -21.00 -0.15
C VAL A 72 -4.55 -19.71 0.44
N PRO A 73 -4.56 -19.48 1.79
CA PRO A 73 -5.06 -18.24 2.35
C PRO A 73 -4.30 -17.00 1.85
N LEU A 74 -2.97 -17.10 1.75
CA LEU A 74 -2.12 -16.02 1.23
C LEU A 74 -2.44 -15.75 -0.24
N SER A 75 -2.57 -16.81 -1.04
CA SER A 75 -2.92 -16.70 -2.45
C SER A 75 -4.28 -16.02 -2.66
N ILE A 76 -5.29 -16.36 -1.87
CA ILE A 76 -6.62 -15.74 -1.94
C ILE A 76 -6.56 -14.26 -1.59
N ALA A 77 -5.90 -13.90 -0.48
CA ALA A 77 -5.79 -12.50 -0.04
C ALA A 77 -5.05 -11.62 -1.07
N LEU A 78 -4.00 -12.15 -1.68
CA LEU A 78 -3.28 -11.45 -2.74
C LEU A 78 -4.10 -11.32 -4.03
N GLN A 79 -4.83 -12.38 -4.41
CA GLN A 79 -5.73 -12.34 -5.58
C GLN A 79 -6.87 -11.33 -5.43
N SER A 80 -7.39 -11.15 -4.22
CA SER A 80 -8.42 -10.15 -3.93
C SER A 80 -7.87 -8.72 -3.82
N GLY A 81 -6.54 -8.54 -3.88
CA GLY A 81 -5.88 -7.26 -3.66
C GLY A 81 -5.90 -6.79 -2.20
N ASP A 82 -6.21 -7.67 -1.25
CA ASP A 82 -6.16 -7.36 0.18
C ASP A 82 -4.73 -7.51 0.71
N PHE A 83 -3.90 -6.53 0.37
CA PHE A 83 -2.48 -6.53 0.74
C PHE A 83 -2.24 -6.38 2.24
N LEU A 84 -3.21 -5.84 3.01
CA LEU A 84 -3.11 -5.75 4.46
C LEU A 84 -3.24 -7.14 5.09
N GLU A 85 -4.27 -7.88 4.68
CA GLU A 85 -4.47 -9.25 5.14
C GLU A 85 -3.33 -10.16 4.66
N ALA A 86 -2.89 -10.03 3.40
CA ALA A 86 -1.77 -10.79 2.87
C ALA A 86 -0.47 -10.56 3.65
N ASP A 87 -0.20 -9.32 4.08
CA ASP A 87 0.96 -8.96 4.90
C ASP A 87 0.88 -9.56 6.32
N GLN A 88 -0.32 -9.59 6.92
CA GLN A 88 -0.56 -10.27 8.19
C GLN A 88 -0.37 -11.79 8.06
N ILE A 89 -0.98 -12.42 7.05
CA ILE A 89 -0.82 -13.85 6.75
C ILE A 89 0.66 -14.19 6.52
N THR A 90 1.40 -13.35 5.81
CA THR A 90 2.84 -13.56 5.55
C THR A 90 3.65 -13.56 6.85
N ARG A 91 3.38 -12.63 7.78
CA ARG A 91 4.02 -12.63 9.11
C ARG A 91 3.69 -13.90 9.90
N ASP A 92 2.42 -14.30 9.90
CA ASP A 92 1.97 -15.49 10.61
C ASP A 92 2.55 -16.77 10.00
N ALA A 93 2.72 -16.80 8.67
CA ALA A 93 3.39 -17.88 7.96
C ALA A 93 4.85 -17.99 8.39
N LEU A 94 5.62 -16.89 8.42
CA LEU A 94 7.00 -16.90 8.88
C LEU A 94 7.13 -17.41 10.33
N ILE A 95 6.20 -17.03 11.21
CA ILE A 95 6.16 -17.51 12.59
C ILE A 95 5.92 -19.03 12.64
N LYS A 96 4.96 -19.54 11.86
CA LYS A 96 4.66 -20.97 11.79
C LYS A 96 5.81 -21.77 11.19
N LEU A 97 6.42 -21.29 10.10
CA LEU A 97 7.55 -21.92 9.43
C LEU A 97 8.80 -21.97 10.30
N ALA A 98 8.99 -21.00 11.21
CA ALA A 98 10.08 -21.02 12.20
C ALA A 98 9.88 -22.05 13.32
N GLY A 99 8.69 -22.67 13.43
CA GLY A 99 8.39 -23.77 14.34
C GLY A 99 7.75 -23.36 15.67
N ASP A 100 7.46 -24.35 16.52
CA ASP A 100 6.62 -24.21 17.73
C ASP A 100 7.14 -23.15 18.72
N SER A 101 8.46 -23.00 18.84
CA SER A 101 9.06 -21.98 19.69
C SER A 101 8.75 -20.56 19.23
N ALA A 102 8.65 -20.35 17.91
CA ALA A 102 8.26 -19.08 17.32
C ALA A 102 6.77 -18.81 17.48
N VAL A 103 5.95 -19.84 17.27
CA VAL A 103 4.50 -19.76 17.49
C VAL A 103 4.17 -19.38 18.92
N SER A 104 4.81 -20.03 19.91
CA SER A 104 4.55 -19.77 21.34
C SER A 104 4.84 -18.32 21.75
N ARG A 105 5.86 -17.68 21.17
CA ARG A 105 6.23 -16.30 21.50
C ARG A 105 5.66 -15.23 20.56
N GLY A 106 5.13 -15.65 19.40
CA GLY A 106 4.48 -14.78 18.42
C GLY A 106 5.44 -13.92 17.57
N TYR A 107 6.71 -14.32 17.43
CA TYR A 107 7.66 -13.67 16.52
C TYR A 107 8.86 -14.57 16.18
N VAL A 108 9.57 -14.26 15.09
CA VAL A 108 10.75 -15.00 14.61
C VAL A 108 12.03 -14.34 15.11
N TYR A 109 12.99 -15.13 15.60
CA TYR A 109 14.35 -14.67 15.86
C TYR A 109 15.20 -14.76 14.59
N PHE A 110 16.14 -13.83 14.42
CA PHE A 110 17.04 -13.83 13.26
C PHE A 110 17.86 -15.13 13.12
N ALA A 111 18.11 -15.84 14.23
CA ALA A 111 18.86 -17.09 14.24
C ALA A 111 18.08 -18.29 13.67
N GLU A 112 16.75 -18.18 13.56
CA GLU A 112 15.90 -19.25 12.99
C GLU A 112 15.70 -19.06 11.49
N VAL A 113 15.91 -17.85 10.97
CA VAL A 113 15.76 -17.53 9.55
C VAL A 113 16.53 -18.46 8.63
N PRO A 114 17.81 -18.84 8.90
CA PRO A 114 18.53 -19.76 8.05
C PRO A 114 17.92 -21.17 7.96
N ASN A 115 17.03 -21.53 8.89
CA ASN A 115 16.35 -22.83 8.92
C ASN A 115 14.94 -22.77 8.33
N LEU A 116 14.49 -21.62 7.83
CA LEU A 116 13.19 -21.51 7.19
C LEU A 116 13.19 -22.35 5.89
N PRO A 117 12.12 -23.10 5.61
CA PRO A 117 12.10 -23.94 4.42
C PRO A 117 12.15 -23.11 3.14
N GLU A 118 13.06 -23.46 2.24
CA GLU A 118 13.31 -22.65 1.05
C GLU A 118 12.13 -22.68 0.07
N ALA A 119 11.46 -23.83 -0.10
CA ALA A 119 10.31 -23.93 -1.00
C ALA A 119 9.15 -23.04 -0.53
N ASP A 120 8.92 -22.98 0.78
CA ASP A 120 7.87 -22.15 1.36
C ASP A 120 8.17 -20.66 1.21
N LEU A 121 9.41 -20.23 1.44
CA LEU A 121 9.82 -18.84 1.19
C LEU A 121 9.72 -18.47 -0.29
N ALA A 122 10.12 -19.39 -1.19
CA ALA A 122 9.98 -19.19 -2.63
C ALA A 122 8.51 -19.09 -3.05
N THR A 123 7.61 -19.90 -2.48
CA THR A 123 6.17 -19.83 -2.74
C THR A 123 5.58 -18.49 -2.29
N ILE A 124 5.90 -18.04 -1.06
CA ILE A 124 5.48 -16.71 -0.57
C ILE A 124 5.94 -15.62 -1.55
N GLU A 125 7.19 -15.67 -1.98
CA GLU A 125 7.73 -14.67 -2.91
C GLU A 125 7.07 -14.70 -4.29
N ARG A 126 6.88 -15.88 -4.89
CA ARG A 126 6.18 -16.03 -6.17
C ARG A 126 4.77 -15.46 -6.10
N LEU A 127 4.06 -15.66 -5.00
CA LEU A 127 2.72 -15.10 -4.79
C LEU A 127 2.76 -13.56 -4.72
N TRP A 128 3.67 -12.99 -3.91
CA TRP A 128 3.82 -11.54 -3.81
C TRP A 128 4.17 -10.90 -5.15
N LEU A 129 5.12 -11.48 -5.88
CA LEU A 129 5.50 -11.00 -7.22
C LEU A 129 4.34 -11.10 -8.21
N ALA A 130 3.66 -12.24 -8.27
CA ALA A 130 2.62 -12.48 -9.27
C ALA A 130 1.41 -11.54 -9.12
N TYR A 131 0.95 -11.31 -7.88
CA TYR A 131 -0.25 -10.50 -7.64
C TYR A 131 0.01 -9.01 -7.39
N SER A 132 1.29 -8.61 -7.29
CA SER A 132 1.68 -7.19 -7.26
C SER A 132 2.23 -6.67 -8.59
N GLY A 133 2.21 -7.48 -9.66
CA GLY A 133 2.86 -7.13 -10.92
C GLY A 133 4.38 -6.92 -10.77
N GLY A 134 5.01 -7.67 -9.87
CA GLY A 134 6.45 -7.60 -9.56
C GLY A 134 6.85 -6.42 -8.67
N LYS A 135 5.90 -5.70 -8.07
CA LYS A 135 6.15 -4.49 -7.27
C LYS A 135 6.53 -4.78 -5.82
N PHE A 136 6.04 -5.87 -5.26
CA PHE A 136 6.23 -6.27 -3.85
C PHE A 136 6.93 -7.62 -3.76
N GLY A 137 7.63 -7.86 -2.65
CA GLY A 137 8.40 -9.08 -2.43
C GLY A 137 9.72 -8.82 -1.71
N TYR A 138 10.26 -9.85 -1.07
CA TYR A 138 11.58 -9.81 -0.44
C TYR A 138 12.70 -9.70 -1.48
N SER A 139 12.58 -10.36 -2.63
CA SER A 139 13.58 -10.24 -3.71
C SER A 139 13.64 -8.81 -4.24
N VAL A 140 12.49 -8.13 -4.34
CA VAL A 140 12.39 -6.72 -4.72
C VAL A 140 13.10 -5.84 -3.70
N GLN A 141 12.89 -6.09 -2.40
CA GLN A 141 13.59 -5.38 -1.33
C GLN A 141 15.11 -5.62 -1.35
N VAL A 142 15.55 -6.85 -1.61
CA VAL A 142 16.98 -7.20 -1.76
C VAL A 142 17.60 -6.48 -2.95
N LYS A 143 16.94 -6.47 -4.11
CA LYS A 143 17.37 -5.71 -5.30
C LYS A 143 17.44 -4.21 -4.99
N ALA A 144 16.46 -3.68 -4.24
CA ALA A 144 16.45 -2.29 -3.83
C ALA A 144 17.65 -1.96 -2.90
N LEU A 145 17.99 -2.86 -1.97
CA LEU A 145 19.13 -2.74 -1.06
C LEU A 145 20.47 -2.73 -1.79
N GLN A 146 20.63 -3.61 -2.78
CA GLN A 146 21.85 -3.75 -3.57
C GLN A 146 22.02 -2.66 -4.65
N SER A 147 20.98 -1.87 -4.90
CA SER A 147 21.04 -0.79 -5.89
C SER A 147 22.14 0.24 -5.56
N LYS A 148 22.80 0.80 -6.58
CA LYS A 148 23.91 1.76 -6.42
C LYS A 148 23.59 2.95 -5.51
N LYS A 149 22.33 3.38 -5.47
CA LYS A 149 21.87 4.51 -4.62
C LYS A 149 21.86 4.15 -3.13
N VAL A 150 21.44 2.92 -2.81
CA VAL A 150 21.30 2.43 -1.44
C VAL A 150 22.62 1.85 -0.92
N ASN A 151 23.34 1.10 -1.77
CA ASN A 151 24.66 0.54 -1.49
C ASN A 151 24.72 -0.25 -0.17
N ASN A 152 23.80 -1.20 0.02
CA ASN A 152 23.68 -2.05 1.21
C ASN A 152 23.46 -1.30 2.53
N ASN A 153 23.00 -0.04 2.49
CA ASN A 153 22.63 0.73 3.68
C ASN A 153 21.13 0.61 3.96
N LEU A 154 20.76 -0.01 5.08
CA LEU A 154 19.36 -0.22 5.46
C LEU A 154 18.58 1.07 5.72
N GLU A 155 19.22 2.12 6.22
CA GLU A 155 18.54 3.40 6.43
C GLU A 155 18.07 4.01 5.11
N LYS A 156 18.96 4.00 4.11
CA LYS A 156 18.63 4.43 2.75
C LYS A 156 17.62 3.51 2.07
N LEU A 157 17.62 2.22 2.41
CA LEU A 157 16.59 1.29 1.94
C LEU A 157 15.22 1.72 2.48
N PHE A 158 15.11 2.00 3.79
CA PHE A 158 13.85 2.40 4.41
C PHE A 158 13.30 3.69 3.82
N ASP A 159 14.16 4.65 3.47
CA ASP A 159 13.76 5.85 2.72
C ASP A 159 13.23 5.47 1.32
N LYS A 160 13.88 4.53 0.63
CA LYS A 160 13.52 4.10 -0.74
C LYS A 160 12.20 3.33 -0.81
N ILE A 161 11.96 2.42 0.13
CA ILE A 161 10.76 1.57 0.16
C ILE A 161 9.61 2.22 0.95
N GLY A 162 9.78 3.44 1.46
CA GLY A 162 8.73 4.19 2.14
C GLY A 162 8.40 3.70 3.55
N TRP A 163 9.39 3.22 4.30
CA TRP A 163 9.23 2.79 5.70
C TRP A 163 9.59 3.88 6.72
N ARG A 164 9.84 5.11 6.25
CA ARG A 164 10.07 6.29 7.10
C ARG A 164 9.08 7.39 6.76
N ASN A 165 8.64 8.11 7.78
CA ASN A 165 7.83 9.31 7.61
C ASN A 165 8.71 10.50 7.16
N GLU A 166 8.06 11.62 6.86
CA GLU A 166 8.73 12.87 6.46
C GLU A 166 9.72 13.40 7.51
N LYS A 167 9.60 12.98 8.78
CA LYS A 167 10.51 13.34 9.88
C LYS A 167 11.70 12.38 9.99
N GLY A 168 11.81 11.38 9.10
CA GLY A 168 12.87 10.37 9.10
C GLY A 168 12.68 9.25 10.14
N GLN A 169 11.53 9.18 10.81
CA GLN A 169 11.22 8.15 11.80
C GLN A 169 10.61 6.93 11.12
N LEU A 170 10.94 5.73 11.62
CA LEU A 170 10.35 4.50 11.11
C LEU A 170 8.84 4.45 11.38
N LEU A 171 8.09 4.04 10.36
CA LEU A 171 6.64 3.88 10.46
C LEU A 171 6.29 2.76 11.44
N ARG A 172 5.19 2.95 12.17
CA ARG A 172 4.67 1.95 13.10
C ARG A 172 3.52 1.22 12.46
N TRP A 173 3.60 -0.11 12.44
CA TRP A 173 2.48 -0.92 12.01
C TRP A 173 1.41 -0.93 13.08
N LEU A 174 0.17 -0.67 12.67
CA LEU A 174 -1.03 -0.77 13.51
C LEU A 174 -2.03 -1.76 12.89
N PRO A 175 -2.81 -2.50 13.70
CA PRO A 175 -3.75 -3.50 13.19
C PRO A 175 -4.85 -2.92 12.30
N GLU A 176 -5.28 -1.68 12.59
CA GLU A 176 -6.37 -1.04 11.87
C GLU A 176 -5.86 -0.28 10.65
N LYS A 177 -6.37 -0.60 9.45
CA LYS A 177 -6.00 0.05 8.18
C LYS A 177 -6.08 1.58 8.26
N ALA A 178 -7.13 2.11 8.90
CA ALA A 178 -7.39 3.55 8.98
C ALA A 178 -6.33 4.32 9.78
N ASN A 179 -5.65 3.65 10.71
CA ASN A 179 -4.64 4.25 11.57
C ASN A 179 -3.21 3.90 11.14
N ASN A 180 -3.05 3.03 10.14
CA ASN A 180 -1.74 2.56 9.71
C ASN A 180 -1.06 3.58 8.79
N GLU A 181 0.23 3.84 9.00
CA GLU A 181 1.01 4.76 8.16
C GLU A 181 1.52 4.06 6.88
N PHE A 182 1.46 2.73 6.82
CA PHE A 182 1.84 1.95 5.64
C PHE A 182 0.79 2.00 4.53
N ILE A 183 1.23 1.88 3.28
CA ILE A 183 0.41 1.99 2.08
C ILE A 183 0.12 0.59 1.53
N TYR A 184 -1.13 0.16 1.61
CA TYR A 184 -1.59 -1.15 1.11
C TYR A 184 -2.26 -1.07 -0.26
N GLU A 185 -2.19 0.07 -0.93
CA GLU A 185 -2.74 0.27 -2.27
C GLU A 185 -1.64 0.06 -3.31
N LEU A 186 -1.90 -0.81 -4.29
CA LEU A 186 -0.90 -1.23 -5.28
C LEU A 186 -0.31 -0.05 -6.05
N ASP A 187 -1.13 0.92 -6.46
CA ASP A 187 -0.68 2.06 -7.27
C ASP A 187 0.13 3.08 -6.45
N ALA A 188 -0.25 3.32 -5.21
CA ALA A 188 0.33 4.38 -4.37
C ALA A 188 1.60 3.95 -3.63
N ALA A 189 1.73 2.66 -3.29
CA ALA A 189 2.88 2.17 -2.54
C ALA A 189 4.19 2.27 -3.37
N PRO A 190 5.36 2.50 -2.75
CA PRO A 190 6.65 2.34 -3.41
C PRO A 190 6.95 0.89 -3.80
N GLU A 191 7.92 0.70 -4.70
CA GLU A 191 8.47 -0.62 -5.01
C GLU A 191 9.19 -1.21 -3.78
N GLY A 192 8.91 -2.48 -3.47
CA GLY A 192 9.43 -3.17 -2.29
C GLY A 192 8.79 -2.74 -0.95
N HIS A 193 7.70 -1.98 -0.97
CA HIS A 193 7.03 -1.52 0.26
C HIS A 193 6.53 -2.68 1.13
N LEU A 194 6.02 -3.74 0.51
CA LEU A 194 5.53 -4.96 1.14
C LEU A 194 6.33 -6.18 0.67
N PRO A 195 6.36 -7.28 1.43
CA PRO A 195 5.80 -7.45 2.79
C PRO A 195 6.63 -6.74 3.88
N LEU A 196 6.00 -6.47 5.03
CA LEU A 196 6.62 -5.78 6.15
C LEU A 196 7.40 -6.74 7.05
N THR A 197 8.57 -6.30 7.51
CA THR A 197 9.33 -6.98 8.57
C THR A 197 9.48 -6.05 9.77
N ASN A 198 9.09 -6.53 10.95
CA ASN A 198 9.12 -5.70 12.16
C ASN A 198 10.56 -5.31 12.56
N THR A 199 10.84 -4.02 12.58
CA THR A 199 12.15 -3.44 12.94
C THR A 199 12.21 -2.88 14.37
N LEU A 200 11.11 -2.97 15.15
CA LEU A 200 11.05 -2.49 16.54
C LEU A 200 12.03 -3.22 17.47
N ARG A 201 12.42 -4.44 17.11
CA ARG A 201 13.40 -5.27 17.85
C ARG A 201 14.80 -5.24 17.21
N GLY A 202 15.06 -4.21 16.39
CA GLY A 202 16.29 -4.08 15.62
C GLY A 202 16.18 -4.64 14.21
N GLN A 203 17.26 -4.49 13.46
CA GLN A 203 17.31 -4.78 12.03
C GLN A 203 17.89 -6.19 11.72
N GLN A 204 18.17 -6.99 12.75
CA GLN A 204 18.81 -8.30 12.59
C GLN A 204 17.91 -9.30 11.84
N LEU A 205 16.61 -9.29 12.11
CA LEU A 205 15.64 -10.18 11.45
C LEU A 205 15.59 -9.92 9.94
N ILE A 206 15.37 -8.67 9.54
CA ILE A 206 15.32 -8.30 8.11
C ILE A 206 16.68 -8.52 7.43
N THR A 207 17.77 -8.27 8.13
CA THR A 207 19.12 -8.55 7.61
C THR A 207 19.34 -10.04 7.37
N ALA A 208 18.86 -10.89 8.28
CA ALA A 208 18.95 -12.35 8.11
C ALA A 208 18.07 -12.82 6.95
N LEU A 209 16.84 -12.29 6.84
CA LEU A 209 15.94 -12.59 5.73
C LEU A 209 16.59 -12.23 4.40
N PHE A 210 17.12 -11.02 4.23
CA PHE A 210 17.78 -10.61 2.97
C PHE A 210 19.03 -11.40 2.60
N LYS A 211 19.65 -12.08 3.57
CA LYS A 211 20.80 -12.96 3.33
C LYS A 211 20.41 -14.41 3.05
N HIS A 212 19.12 -14.74 3.10
CA HIS A 212 18.65 -16.08 2.84
C HIS A 212 18.97 -16.51 1.40
N PRO A 213 19.48 -17.73 1.16
CA PRO A 213 19.95 -18.16 -0.16
C PRO A 213 18.84 -18.24 -1.21
N VAL A 214 17.58 -18.37 -0.79
CA VAL A 214 16.43 -18.45 -1.70
C VAL A 214 16.37 -17.27 -2.69
N TRP A 215 16.79 -16.07 -2.29
CA TRP A 215 16.77 -14.89 -3.17
C TRP A 215 17.82 -14.94 -4.28
N ALA A 216 18.82 -15.80 -4.18
CA ALA A 216 19.87 -15.98 -5.19
C ALA A 216 19.44 -16.92 -6.33
N ARG A 217 18.26 -17.54 -6.25
CA ARG A 217 17.71 -18.38 -7.33
C ARG A 217 17.44 -17.53 -8.57
N ASP A 218 17.70 -18.11 -9.75
CA ASP A 218 17.53 -17.42 -11.05
C ASP A 218 16.11 -16.90 -11.27
N GLU A 219 15.10 -17.52 -10.67
CA GLU A 219 13.69 -17.10 -10.75
C GLU A 219 13.40 -15.74 -10.08
N PHE A 220 14.29 -15.26 -9.19
CA PHE A 220 14.12 -14.01 -8.46
C PHE A 220 15.16 -12.93 -8.80
N GLN A 221 16.09 -13.22 -9.74
CA GLN A 221 17.14 -12.28 -10.17
C GLN A 221 16.64 -11.21 -11.15
#